data_AF-A0A3E1BLM8-F1
#
_entry.id   AF-A0A3E1BLM8-F1
#
_cell.length_a   1.000
_cell.length_b   1.000
_cell.length_c   1.000
_cell.angle_alpha   90.00
_cell.angle_beta   90.00
_cell.angle_gamma   90.00
#
_symmetry.space_group_name_H-M   'P 1'
#
loop_
_entity.id
_entity.type
_entity.pdbx_description
1 polymer ?
#
loop_
_entity_poly.entity_id
_entity_poly.type
_entity_poly.pdbx_seq_one_letter_code
_entity_poly.pdbx_strand_id
1 'polypeptide(L)'
;MTLPTFEADAAARPPRIGLLDTARGVALIAMASYHFSWDMEFMGYLAPGTAETGWLKIYARAIATTFLFIVGISLVLSSKPEIRWPSFWKRFGMIAAAAAAISIATRIAMPNEWIYFGILHCIAVLTLIGIVFLRLPLAFTLIATLALFAAWLTDNFGTPGLLRSSFFDPRYLAWIGLAAMPERSNDYVPLFPWATPFFAGLSFASIAIRTRLLHRLAAIGTGTWWPARLGRHSLAFYLVHQPVLIGIAYGLSLLVPPPKPDPAETYLKQCNSTCVMQQGEALCRSFCQCTLEKLQAQSLLVPLQANEIDVEKDERVQTIAGECSAEVEPAPQSPQ
;
A
#
# COMPACT_ATOMS: atom_id res chain seq x y z
N MET A 1 -10.62 45.90 -39.04
CA MET A 1 -9.68 45.31 -38.06
C MET A 1 -10.11 43.86 -37.84
N THR A 2 -9.63 42.97 -38.70
CA THR A 2 -9.93 41.54 -38.65
C THR A 2 -9.05 40.90 -37.58
N LEU A 3 -9.65 40.42 -36.49
CA LEU A 3 -8.96 39.61 -35.49
C LEU A 3 -8.46 38.34 -36.19
N PRO A 4 -7.17 37.97 -36.04
CA PRO A 4 -6.68 36.72 -36.61
C PRO A 4 -7.41 35.57 -35.92
N THR A 5 -8.19 34.82 -36.70
CA THR A 5 -8.67 33.50 -36.31
C THR A 5 -7.42 32.63 -36.12
N PHE A 6 -7.05 32.38 -34.88
CA PHE A 6 -6.01 31.44 -34.55
C PHE A 6 -6.52 30.05 -34.91
N GLU A 7 -6.16 29.56 -36.11
CA GLU A 7 -6.09 28.13 -36.36
C GLU A 7 -5.10 27.54 -35.36
N ALA A 8 -5.64 27.02 -34.26
CA ALA A 8 -4.91 26.09 -33.43
C ALA A 8 -4.60 24.91 -34.33
N ASP A 9 -3.31 24.74 -34.65
CA ASP A 9 -2.80 23.64 -35.45
C ASP A 9 -3.09 22.31 -34.72
N ALA A 10 -4.32 21.83 -34.88
CA ALA A 10 -4.93 20.76 -34.10
C ALA A 10 -4.26 19.39 -34.35
N ALA A 11 -3.39 19.33 -35.34
CA ALA A 11 -2.60 18.16 -35.72
C ALA A 11 -1.23 18.08 -35.03
N ALA A 12 -0.79 19.13 -34.31
CA ALA A 12 0.53 19.13 -33.68
C ALA A 12 0.59 18.15 -32.49
N ARG A 13 1.60 17.28 -32.49
CA ARG A 13 1.85 16.32 -31.42
C ARG A 13 2.11 17.06 -30.10
N PRO A 14 1.55 16.61 -28.96
CA PRO A 14 1.86 17.20 -27.66
C PRO A 14 3.38 17.19 -27.40
N PRO A 15 3.97 18.30 -26.94
CA PRO A 15 5.39 18.38 -26.67
C PRO A 15 5.77 17.44 -25.51
N ARG A 16 7.02 16.94 -25.53
CA ARG A 16 7.54 16.19 -24.38
C ARG A 16 7.70 17.12 -23.19
N ILE A 17 7.19 16.70 -22.03
CA ILE A 17 7.24 17.50 -20.79
C ILE A 17 8.29 16.90 -19.87
N GLY A 18 9.47 17.50 -19.81
CA GLY A 18 10.57 17.03 -18.95
C GLY A 18 10.19 17.02 -17.47
N LEU A 19 9.35 17.95 -17.03
CA LEU A 19 8.81 18.00 -15.67
C LEU A 19 7.98 16.76 -15.31
N LEU A 20 7.26 16.18 -16.27
CA LEU A 20 6.48 14.96 -16.04
C LEU A 20 7.38 13.75 -15.81
N ASP A 21 8.48 13.65 -16.56
CA ASP A 21 9.50 12.62 -16.36
C ASP A 21 10.17 12.79 -14.98
N THR A 22 10.47 14.03 -14.56
CA THR A 22 10.96 14.32 -13.20
C THR A 22 9.96 13.90 -12.13
N ALA A 23 8.68 14.28 -12.27
CA ALA A 23 7.63 13.93 -11.30
C ALA A 23 7.46 12.41 -11.16
N ARG A 24 7.54 11.65 -12.28
CA ARG A 24 7.59 10.18 -12.23
C ARG A 24 8.80 9.68 -11.46
N GLY A 25 9.98 10.24 -11.71
CA GLY A 25 11.21 9.90 -11.02
C GLY A 25 11.11 10.09 -9.51
N VAL A 26 10.58 11.23 -9.07
CA VAL A 26 10.36 11.54 -7.66
C VAL A 26 9.34 10.57 -7.04
N ALA A 27 8.25 10.26 -7.74
CA ALA A 27 7.27 9.27 -7.27
C ALA A 27 7.89 7.87 -7.11
N LEU A 28 8.80 7.47 -8.00
CA LEU A 28 9.54 6.20 -7.89
C LEU A 28 10.48 6.17 -6.69
N ILE A 29 11.19 7.26 -6.40
CA ILE A 29 12.05 7.36 -5.22
C ILE A 29 11.19 7.28 -3.95
N ALA A 30 10.08 8.02 -3.91
CA ALA A 30 9.17 8.02 -2.77
C ALA A 30 8.59 6.61 -2.49
N MET A 31 8.21 5.91 -3.56
CA MET A 31 7.78 4.51 -3.49
C MET A 31 8.86 3.59 -2.94
N ALA A 32 10.10 3.70 -3.44
CA ALA A 32 11.21 2.92 -2.93
C ALA A 32 11.49 3.19 -1.44
N SER A 33 11.42 4.45 -0.99
CA SER A 33 11.57 4.75 0.45
C SER A 33 10.43 4.22 1.31
N TYR A 34 9.20 4.19 0.79
CA TYR A 34 8.09 3.55 1.49
C TYR A 34 8.30 2.04 1.60
N HIS A 35 8.64 1.37 0.49
CA HIS A 35 8.92 -0.06 0.51
C HIS A 35 10.09 -0.42 1.41
N PHE A 36 11.13 0.41 1.47
CA PHE A 36 12.22 0.19 2.40
C PHE A 36 11.76 0.23 3.87
N SER A 37 10.78 1.07 4.23
CA SER A 37 10.20 1.02 5.58
C SER A 37 9.47 -0.31 5.86
N TRP A 38 8.79 -0.87 4.86
CA TRP A 38 8.18 -2.19 4.96
C TRP A 38 9.23 -3.29 5.10
N ASP A 39 10.33 -3.22 4.35
CA ASP A 39 11.45 -4.17 4.46
C ASP A 39 12.11 -4.10 5.85
N MET A 40 12.25 -2.91 6.42
CA MET A 40 12.77 -2.73 7.78
C MET A 40 11.82 -3.28 8.84
N GLU A 41 10.51 -3.18 8.64
CA GLU A 41 9.52 -3.86 9.48
C GLU A 41 9.63 -5.38 9.35
N PHE A 42 9.73 -5.90 8.13
CA PHE A 42 9.91 -7.33 7.87
C PHE A 42 11.18 -7.89 8.50
N MET A 43 12.26 -7.12 8.53
CA MET A 43 13.53 -7.48 9.18
C MET A 43 13.52 -7.26 10.70
N GLY A 44 12.42 -6.77 11.29
CA GLY A 44 12.28 -6.59 12.75
C GLY A 44 12.87 -5.31 13.32
N TYR A 45 13.24 -4.33 12.47
CA TYR A 45 13.69 -3.01 12.94
C TYR A 45 12.56 -2.05 13.26
N LEU A 46 11.36 -2.29 12.70
CA LEU A 46 10.15 -1.55 13.03
C LEU A 46 9.12 -2.49 13.63
N ALA A 47 8.24 -1.95 14.48
CA ALA A 47 7.16 -2.72 15.06
C ALA A 47 6.18 -3.21 13.97
N PRO A 48 5.64 -4.43 14.07
CA PRO A 48 4.64 -4.92 13.12
C PRO A 48 3.43 -3.99 13.00
N GLY A 49 3.00 -3.71 11.76
CA GLY A 49 1.94 -2.78 11.41
C GLY A 49 2.40 -1.33 11.20
N THR A 50 3.68 -0.99 11.40
CA THR A 50 4.18 0.38 11.26
C THR A 50 3.97 0.93 9.84
N ALA A 51 4.29 0.14 8.81
CA ALA A 51 4.16 0.53 7.40
C ALA A 51 2.70 0.69 6.94
N GLU A 52 1.75 0.11 7.66
CA GLU A 52 0.31 0.14 7.34
C GLU A 52 -0.49 1.15 8.17
N THR A 53 0.16 1.88 9.09
CA THR A 53 -0.48 2.81 10.04
C THR A 53 0.10 4.23 9.99
N GLY A 54 -0.54 5.15 10.72
CA GLY A 54 -0.04 6.52 10.90
C GLY A 54 0.26 7.28 9.61
N TRP A 55 1.39 8.00 9.61
CA TRP A 55 1.81 8.82 8.47
C TRP A 55 2.29 7.99 7.27
N LEU A 56 2.84 6.78 7.50
CA LEU A 56 3.31 5.88 6.44
C LEU A 56 2.15 5.38 5.57
N LYS A 57 0.98 5.13 6.18
CA LYS A 57 -0.26 4.83 5.43
C LYS A 57 -0.66 5.97 4.51
N ILE A 58 -0.61 7.21 4.99
CA ILE A 58 -0.94 8.41 4.20
C ILE A 58 0.09 8.58 3.09
N TYR A 59 1.38 8.35 3.39
CA TYR A 59 2.47 8.42 2.44
C TYR A 59 2.30 7.43 1.29
N ALA A 60 2.02 6.15 1.59
CA ALA A 60 1.71 5.12 0.61
C ALA A 60 0.54 5.53 -0.29
N ARG A 61 -0.53 6.06 0.30
CA ARG A 61 -1.72 6.51 -0.44
C ARG A 61 -1.42 7.70 -1.35
N ALA A 62 -0.61 8.66 -0.90
CA ALA A 62 -0.18 9.81 -1.70
C ALA A 62 0.71 9.37 -2.88
N ILE A 63 1.60 8.41 -2.67
CA ILE A 63 2.44 7.81 -3.72
C ILE A 63 1.55 7.14 -4.78
N ALA A 64 0.64 6.25 -4.38
CA ALA A 64 -0.25 5.54 -5.31
C ALA A 64 -1.15 6.52 -6.09
N THR A 65 -1.71 7.52 -5.41
CA THR A 65 -2.49 8.61 -6.03
C THR A 65 -1.67 9.33 -7.11
N THR A 66 -0.42 9.68 -6.78
CA THR A 66 0.49 10.38 -7.70
C THR A 66 0.81 9.53 -8.92
N PHE A 67 1.11 8.24 -8.75
CA PHE A 67 1.37 7.34 -9.88
C PHE A 67 0.19 7.24 -10.82
N LEU A 68 -1.00 6.97 -10.29
CA LEU A 68 -2.20 6.75 -11.10
C LEU A 68 -2.62 8.02 -11.82
N PHE A 69 -2.52 9.17 -11.16
CA PHE A 69 -2.73 10.48 -11.78
C PHE A 69 -1.76 10.72 -12.95
N ILE A 70 -0.46 10.45 -12.75
CA ILE A 70 0.53 10.59 -13.81
C ILE A 70 0.27 9.58 -14.94
N VAL A 71 -0.16 8.36 -14.64
CA VAL A 71 -0.53 7.36 -15.66
C VAL A 71 -1.69 7.87 -16.51
N GLY A 72 -2.73 8.46 -15.90
CA GLY A 72 -3.83 9.12 -16.60
C GLY A 72 -3.36 10.22 -17.56
N ILE A 73 -2.52 11.14 -17.08
CA ILE A 73 -1.89 12.18 -17.92
C ILE A 73 -1.12 11.55 -19.09
N SER A 74 -0.30 10.55 -18.77
CA SER A 74 0.59 9.89 -19.74
C SER A 74 -0.19 9.18 -20.83
N LEU A 75 -1.38 8.66 -20.53
CA LEU A 75 -2.24 8.02 -21.51
C LEU A 75 -2.73 9.04 -22.55
N VAL A 76 -3.20 10.22 -22.13
CA VAL A 76 -3.62 11.28 -23.06
C VAL A 76 -2.46 11.72 -23.95
N LEU A 77 -1.30 12.04 -23.35
CA LEU A 77 -0.14 12.56 -24.09
C LEU A 77 0.45 11.56 -25.08
N SER A 78 0.33 10.25 -24.80
CA SER A 78 0.81 9.20 -25.71
C SER A 78 -0.21 8.80 -26.79
N SER A 79 -1.46 9.24 -26.66
CA SER A 79 -2.58 8.86 -27.52
C SER A 79 -3.08 9.98 -28.43
N LYS A 80 -2.46 11.17 -28.38
CA LYS A 80 -2.83 12.35 -29.18
C LYS A 80 -1.70 12.77 -30.13
N PRO A 81 -2.03 13.28 -31.33
CA PRO A 81 -3.39 13.43 -31.89
C PRO A 81 -4.06 12.10 -32.24
N GLU A 82 -3.26 11.08 -32.56
CA GLU A 82 -3.74 9.73 -32.90
C GLU A 82 -3.10 8.64 -32.03
N ILE A 83 -3.83 7.54 -31.85
CA ILE A 83 -3.39 6.40 -31.05
C ILE A 83 -2.44 5.53 -31.87
N ARG A 84 -1.20 5.43 -31.42
CA ARG A 84 -0.19 4.53 -32.00
C ARG A 84 -0.34 3.12 -31.46
N TRP A 85 -1.26 2.34 -32.05
CA TRP A 85 -1.61 1.00 -31.59
C TRP A 85 -0.43 0.05 -31.34
N PRO A 86 0.60 -0.05 -32.20
CA PRO A 86 1.74 -0.92 -31.92
C PRO A 86 2.49 -0.52 -30.64
N SER A 87 2.67 0.79 -30.41
CA SER A 87 3.33 1.30 -29.20
C SER A 87 2.45 1.13 -27.96
N PHE A 88 1.13 1.29 -28.11
CA PHE A 88 0.16 1.08 -27.04
C PHE A 88 0.20 -0.38 -26.57
N TRP A 89 0.04 -1.34 -27.48
CA TRP A 89 0.02 -2.77 -27.16
C TRP A 89 1.37 -3.27 -26.63
N LYS A 90 2.49 -2.75 -27.15
CA LYS A 90 3.82 -3.04 -26.59
C LYS A 90 3.89 -2.61 -25.12
N ARG A 91 3.51 -1.37 -24.80
CA ARG A 91 3.56 -0.85 -23.42
C ARG A 91 2.58 -1.60 -22.51
N PHE A 92 1.36 -1.84 -22.98
CA PHE A 92 0.35 -2.60 -22.24
C PHE A 92 0.85 -4.01 -21.94
N GLY A 93 1.36 -4.73 -22.94
CA GLY A 93 1.90 -6.08 -22.78
C GLY A 93 3.06 -6.13 -21.79
N MET A 94 3.97 -5.15 -21.81
CA MET A 94 5.06 -5.06 -20.83
C MET A 94 4.53 -4.90 -19.39
N ILE A 95 3.52 -4.05 -19.18
CA ILE A 95 2.93 -3.81 -17.85
C ILE A 95 2.16 -5.06 -17.38
N ALA A 96 1.33 -5.65 -18.24
CA ALA A 96 0.57 -6.84 -17.93
C ALA A 96 1.47 -8.05 -17.63
N ALA A 97 2.54 -8.24 -18.41
CA ALA A 97 3.53 -9.28 -18.17
C ALA A 97 4.28 -9.05 -16.85
N ALA A 98 4.67 -7.80 -16.55
CA ALA A 98 5.29 -7.44 -15.28
C ALA A 98 4.36 -7.71 -14.08
N ALA A 99 3.07 -7.36 -14.19
CA ALA A 99 2.06 -7.63 -13.18
C ALA A 99 1.93 -9.15 -12.91
N ALA A 100 1.78 -9.95 -13.98
CA ALA A 100 1.69 -11.40 -13.89
C ALA A 100 2.97 -12.03 -13.31
N ALA A 101 4.15 -11.56 -13.72
CA ALA A 101 5.42 -12.05 -13.20
C ALA A 101 5.55 -11.80 -11.69
N ILE A 102 5.15 -10.62 -11.21
CA ILE A 102 5.14 -10.29 -9.78
C ILE A 102 4.14 -11.17 -9.03
N SER A 103 2.94 -11.37 -9.55
CA SER A 103 1.95 -12.28 -8.95
C SER A 103 2.49 -13.70 -8.81
N ILE A 104 3.13 -14.24 -9.86
CA ILE A 104 3.72 -15.58 -9.84
C ILE A 104 4.87 -15.65 -8.82
N ALA A 105 5.80 -14.69 -8.87
CA ALA A 105 6.95 -14.66 -7.97
C ALA A 105 6.52 -14.57 -6.50
N THR A 106 5.56 -13.68 -6.19
CA THR A 106 5.04 -13.53 -4.82
C THR A 106 4.17 -14.70 -4.40
N ARG A 107 3.46 -15.38 -5.32
CA ARG A 107 2.72 -16.60 -4.99
C ARG A 107 3.63 -17.74 -4.58
N ILE A 108 4.83 -17.83 -5.15
CA ILE A 108 5.85 -18.83 -4.79
C ILE A 108 6.53 -18.44 -3.47
N ALA A 109 6.95 -17.18 -3.33
CA ALA A 109 7.71 -16.73 -2.16
C ALA A 109 6.85 -16.50 -0.90
N MET A 110 5.62 -16.02 -1.06
CA MET A 110 4.72 -15.57 0.00
C MET A 110 3.27 -16.00 -0.31
N PRO A 111 2.96 -17.32 -0.25
CA PRO A 111 1.69 -17.86 -0.76
C PRO A 111 0.44 -17.27 -0.09
N ASN A 112 0.52 -16.90 1.19
CA ASN A 112 -0.63 -16.38 1.94
C ASN A 112 -0.95 -14.92 1.61
N GLU A 113 0.03 -14.15 1.14
CA GLU A 113 -0.06 -12.69 0.95
C GLU A 113 0.39 -12.26 -0.46
N TRP A 114 0.27 -13.18 -1.42
CA TRP A 114 0.68 -12.93 -2.80
C TRP A 114 -0.11 -11.80 -3.47
N ILE A 115 0.54 -11.13 -4.41
CA ILE A 115 -0.02 -9.96 -5.08
C ILE A 115 -1.03 -10.42 -6.14
N TYR A 116 -2.30 -10.51 -5.78
CA TYR A 116 -3.36 -10.89 -6.72
C TYR A 116 -3.92 -9.70 -7.52
N PHE A 117 -3.87 -8.49 -6.96
CA PHE A 117 -4.27 -7.26 -7.66
C PHE A 117 -3.54 -6.02 -7.13
N GLY A 118 -2.26 -5.90 -7.52
CA GLY A 118 -1.41 -4.75 -7.22
C GLY A 118 -1.54 -3.57 -8.20
N ILE A 119 -0.75 -2.53 -8.00
CA ILE A 119 -0.83 -1.28 -8.78
C ILE A 119 -0.59 -1.48 -10.29
N LEU A 120 0.26 -2.42 -10.70
CA LEU A 120 0.46 -2.71 -12.13
C LEU A 120 -0.77 -3.36 -12.78
N HIS A 121 -1.52 -4.19 -12.06
CA HIS A 121 -2.79 -4.74 -12.52
C HIS A 121 -3.80 -3.61 -12.72
N CYS A 122 -3.91 -2.73 -11.72
CA CYS A 122 -4.77 -1.55 -11.78
C CYS A 122 -4.42 -0.65 -12.96
N ILE A 123 -3.13 -0.36 -13.19
CA ILE A 123 -2.65 0.41 -14.34
C ILE A 123 -3.02 -0.27 -15.65
N ALA A 124 -2.86 -1.59 -15.78
CA ALA A 124 -3.21 -2.32 -16.99
C ALA A 124 -4.72 -2.19 -17.31
N VAL A 125 -5.58 -2.45 -16.32
CA VAL A 125 -7.04 -2.35 -16.47
C VAL A 125 -7.46 -0.91 -16.77
N LEU A 126 -6.98 0.07 -16.01
CA LEU A 126 -7.30 1.48 -16.21
C LEU A 126 -6.78 2.01 -17.56
N THR A 127 -5.67 1.47 -18.07
CA THR A 127 -5.18 1.83 -19.42
C THR A 127 -6.15 1.39 -20.51
N LEU A 128 -6.75 0.18 -20.39
CA LEU A 128 -7.78 -0.31 -21.32
C LEU A 128 -9.08 0.49 -21.19
N ILE A 129 -9.51 0.79 -19.96
CA ILE A 129 -10.69 1.63 -19.74
C ILE A 129 -10.44 3.03 -20.30
N GLY A 130 -9.32 3.65 -19.94
CA GLY A 130 -8.96 5.01 -20.33
C GLY A 130 -8.86 5.19 -21.85
N ILE A 131 -8.37 4.20 -22.60
CA ILE A 131 -8.30 4.32 -24.07
C ILE A 131 -9.69 4.35 -24.71
N VAL A 132 -10.69 3.69 -24.11
CA VAL A 132 -12.09 3.81 -24.54
C VAL A 132 -12.61 5.22 -24.23
N PHE A 133 -12.37 5.73 -23.02
CA PHE A 133 -12.78 7.10 -22.64
C PHE A 133 -12.13 8.19 -23.50
N LEU A 134 -10.91 7.98 -23.99
CA LEU A 134 -10.26 8.90 -24.93
C LEU A 134 -10.93 9.00 -26.31
N ARG A 135 -11.77 8.02 -26.67
CA ARG A 135 -12.62 8.06 -27.87
C ARG A 135 -13.98 8.71 -27.61
N LEU A 136 -14.40 8.81 -26.35
CA LEU A 136 -15.64 9.46 -25.98
C LEU A 136 -15.45 10.99 -25.90
N PRO A 137 -16.54 11.76 -26.00
CA PRO A 137 -16.51 13.18 -25.67
C PRO A 137 -15.96 13.43 -24.26
N LEU A 138 -15.19 14.51 -24.08
CA LEU A 138 -14.57 14.87 -22.80
C LEU A 138 -15.56 14.89 -21.63
N ALA A 139 -16.82 15.25 -21.88
CA ALA A 139 -17.89 15.23 -20.89
C ALA A 139 -18.01 13.87 -20.16
N PHE A 140 -17.90 12.75 -20.87
CA PHE A 140 -17.97 11.42 -20.24
C PHE A 140 -16.80 11.16 -19.28
N THR A 141 -15.60 11.63 -19.64
CA THR A 141 -14.43 11.50 -18.76
C THR A 141 -14.58 12.36 -17.51
N LEU A 142 -15.13 13.57 -17.65
CA LEU A 142 -15.41 14.46 -16.51
C LEU A 142 -16.51 13.91 -15.61
N ILE A 143 -17.61 13.40 -16.18
CA ILE A 143 -18.69 12.76 -15.44
C ILE A 143 -18.16 11.55 -14.66
N ALA A 144 -17.37 10.68 -15.29
CA ALA A 144 -16.76 9.53 -14.60
C ALA A 144 -15.83 9.99 -13.47
N THR A 145 -15.01 11.03 -13.69
CA THR A 145 -14.14 11.60 -12.66
C THR A 145 -14.94 12.11 -11.45
N LEU A 146 -15.99 12.89 -11.71
CA LEU A 146 -16.85 13.46 -10.66
C LEU A 146 -17.63 12.38 -9.92
N ALA A 147 -18.17 11.38 -10.64
CA ALA A 147 -18.90 10.27 -10.05
C ALA A 147 -18.01 9.42 -9.15
N LEU A 148 -16.79 9.08 -9.59
CA LEU A 148 -15.82 8.34 -8.77
C LEU A 148 -15.38 9.12 -7.53
N PHE A 149 -15.16 10.44 -7.68
CA PHE A 149 -14.80 11.30 -6.57
C PHE A 149 -15.94 11.45 -5.55
N ALA A 150 -17.17 11.65 -6.02
CA ALA A 150 -18.35 11.71 -5.18
C ALA A 150 -18.60 10.38 -4.45
N ALA A 151 -18.48 9.25 -5.16
CA ALA A 151 -18.58 7.92 -4.55
C ALA A 151 -17.52 7.71 -3.46
N TRP A 152 -16.27 8.13 -3.70
CA TRP A 152 -15.20 8.07 -2.71
C TRP A 152 -15.50 8.94 -1.47
N LEU A 153 -15.97 10.17 -1.68
CA LEU A 153 -16.36 11.06 -0.58
C LEU A 153 -17.50 10.46 0.25
N THR A 154 -18.54 9.94 -0.40
CA THR A 154 -19.69 9.33 0.28
C THR A 154 -19.28 8.09 1.07
N ASP A 155 -18.43 7.22 0.51
CA ASP A 155 -17.95 5.97 1.14
C ASP A 155 -16.99 6.21 2.31
N ASN A 156 -16.33 7.38 2.40
CA ASN A 156 -15.33 7.67 3.45
C ASN A 156 -15.80 8.70 4.49
N PHE A 157 -16.58 9.70 4.08
CA PHE A 157 -16.99 10.83 4.92
C PHE A 157 -18.51 10.96 5.10
N GLY A 158 -19.31 10.33 4.23
CA GLY A 158 -20.77 10.31 4.35
C GLY A 158 -21.22 9.18 5.27
N THR A 159 -21.40 8.00 4.68
CA THR A 159 -21.70 6.76 5.40
C THR A 159 -20.51 5.82 5.19
N PRO A 160 -19.56 5.73 6.16
CA PRO A 160 -18.36 4.94 6.01
C PRO A 160 -18.68 3.49 5.62
N GLY A 161 -18.13 3.05 4.49
CA GLY A 161 -18.31 1.70 3.98
C GLY A 161 -19.66 1.45 3.28
N LEU A 162 -20.42 2.47 2.93
CA LEU A 162 -21.72 2.34 2.25
C LEU A 162 -21.65 1.49 0.97
N LEU A 163 -20.53 1.58 0.24
CA LEU A 163 -20.36 0.86 -1.02
C LEU A 163 -19.73 -0.52 -0.83
N ARG A 164 -19.42 -0.91 0.41
CA ARG A 164 -18.70 -2.15 0.74
C ARG A 164 -19.68 -3.28 0.97
N SER A 165 -19.38 -4.46 0.40
CA SER A 165 -20.20 -5.66 0.56
C SER A 165 -19.33 -6.92 0.57
N SER A 166 -19.69 -7.88 1.41
CA SER A 166 -19.03 -9.18 1.49
C SER A 166 -19.16 -10.00 0.19
N PHE A 167 -20.13 -9.66 -0.66
CA PHE A 167 -20.24 -10.21 -2.02
C PHE A 167 -18.96 -10.02 -2.84
N PHE A 168 -18.21 -8.93 -2.61
CA PHE A 168 -16.98 -8.61 -3.32
C PHE A 168 -15.71 -9.11 -2.62
N ASP A 169 -15.82 -9.80 -1.47
CA ASP A 169 -14.65 -10.30 -0.72
C ASP A 169 -13.80 -11.34 -1.46
N PRO A 170 -14.36 -12.26 -2.27
CA PRO A 170 -13.54 -13.22 -3.02
C PRO A 170 -12.54 -12.52 -3.94
N ARG A 171 -11.29 -13.00 -3.99
CA ARG A 171 -10.18 -12.36 -4.75
C ARG A 171 -10.52 -12.04 -6.22
N TYR A 172 -11.33 -12.87 -6.89
CA TYR A 172 -11.73 -12.66 -8.28
C TYR A 172 -12.76 -11.53 -8.47
N LEU A 173 -13.32 -10.98 -7.39
CA LEU A 173 -14.18 -9.78 -7.37
C LEU A 173 -13.55 -8.61 -6.60
N ALA A 174 -12.65 -8.89 -5.66
CA ALA A 174 -12.02 -7.88 -4.81
C ALA A 174 -11.34 -6.77 -5.62
N TRP A 175 -10.79 -7.08 -6.80
CA TRP A 175 -10.17 -6.09 -7.71
C TRP A 175 -11.10 -4.93 -8.11
N ILE A 176 -12.42 -5.07 -8.00
CA ILE A 176 -13.37 -3.98 -8.24
C ILE A 176 -13.21 -2.89 -7.17
N GLY A 177 -12.88 -3.28 -5.94
CA GLY A 177 -12.63 -2.36 -4.83
C GLY A 177 -13.84 -2.06 -3.97
N LEU A 178 -14.85 -2.94 -3.97
CA LEU A 178 -16.06 -2.85 -3.14
C LEU A 178 -16.12 -3.97 -2.08
N ALA A 179 -15.03 -4.74 -1.90
CA ALA A 179 -14.91 -5.74 -0.84
C ALA A 179 -15.02 -5.10 0.55
N ALA A 180 -15.70 -5.79 1.47
CA ALA A 180 -15.78 -5.42 2.87
C ALA A 180 -14.55 -5.89 3.64
N MET A 181 -14.14 -7.15 3.44
CA MET A 181 -12.96 -7.75 4.04
C MET A 181 -12.19 -8.56 2.98
N PRO A 182 -11.47 -7.88 2.07
CA PRO A 182 -10.68 -8.57 1.06
C PRO A 182 -9.55 -9.39 1.73
N GLU A 183 -9.25 -10.55 1.16
CA GLU A 183 -8.09 -11.35 1.59
C GLU A 183 -6.79 -10.53 1.51
N ARG A 184 -5.88 -10.75 2.45
CA ARG A 184 -4.62 -10.00 2.53
C ARG A 184 -3.75 -10.21 1.28
N SER A 185 -3.10 -9.13 0.84
CA SER A 185 -2.14 -9.09 -0.26
C SER A 185 -1.10 -8.01 0.00
N ASN A 186 0.18 -8.31 -0.28
CA ASN A 186 1.30 -7.38 -0.06
C ASN A 186 1.25 -6.12 -0.94
N ASP A 187 0.48 -6.16 -2.03
CA ASP A 187 0.09 -4.98 -2.79
C ASP A 187 -1.36 -5.15 -3.23
N TYR A 188 -2.25 -4.30 -2.73
CA TYR A 188 -3.67 -4.32 -3.05
C TYR A 188 -4.18 -2.94 -3.45
N VAL A 189 -4.34 -2.76 -4.77
CA VAL A 189 -4.76 -1.50 -5.39
C VAL A 189 -5.92 -1.78 -6.33
N PRO A 190 -7.15 -2.00 -5.79
CA PRO A 190 -8.33 -2.28 -6.61
C PRO A 190 -8.73 -1.09 -7.49
N LEU A 191 -9.72 -1.26 -8.39
CA LEU A 191 -10.20 -0.15 -9.21
C LEU A 191 -10.80 0.98 -8.38
N PHE A 192 -11.75 0.72 -7.48
CA PHE A 192 -12.25 1.75 -6.59
C PHE A 192 -11.47 1.74 -5.26
N PRO A 193 -10.96 2.88 -4.77
CA PRO A 193 -11.12 4.25 -5.28
C PRO A 193 -10.00 4.73 -6.22
N TRP A 194 -9.04 3.87 -6.57
CA TRP A 194 -7.82 4.24 -7.30
C TRP A 194 -8.02 4.70 -8.75
N ALA A 195 -9.16 4.37 -9.35
CA ALA A 195 -9.61 4.92 -10.62
C ALA A 195 -9.79 6.44 -10.54
N THR A 196 -10.16 6.99 -9.38
CA THR A 196 -10.39 8.43 -9.18
C THR A 196 -9.17 9.29 -9.56
N PRO A 197 -7.96 9.08 -8.99
CA PRO A 197 -6.79 9.84 -9.40
C PRO A 197 -6.40 9.61 -10.86
N PHE A 198 -6.56 8.38 -11.38
CA PHE A 198 -6.30 8.11 -12.81
C PHE A 198 -7.21 8.95 -13.73
N PHE A 199 -8.52 8.94 -13.47
CA PHE A 199 -9.48 9.72 -14.24
C PHE A 199 -9.30 11.22 -14.05
N ALA A 200 -8.90 11.68 -12.86
CA ALA A 200 -8.51 13.07 -12.63
C ALA A 200 -7.33 13.47 -13.50
N GLY A 201 -6.31 12.61 -13.62
CA GLY A 201 -5.16 12.84 -14.51
C GLY A 201 -5.54 12.82 -15.99
N LEU A 202 -6.42 11.89 -16.39
CA LEU A 202 -6.96 11.79 -17.74
C LEU A 202 -7.76 13.04 -18.13
N SER A 203 -8.64 13.52 -17.23
CA SER A 203 -9.41 14.76 -17.37
C SER A 203 -8.51 15.98 -17.46
N PHE A 204 -7.56 16.11 -16.52
CA PHE A 204 -6.61 17.22 -16.47
C PHE A 204 -5.83 17.35 -17.78
N ALA A 205 -5.22 16.26 -18.26
CA ALA A 205 -4.45 16.29 -19.50
C ALA A 205 -5.33 16.50 -20.74
N SER A 206 -6.54 15.94 -20.78
CA SER A 206 -7.48 16.14 -21.89
C SER A 206 -7.93 17.59 -22.02
N ILE A 207 -8.10 18.31 -20.90
CA ILE A 207 -8.32 19.75 -20.88
C ILE A 207 -7.05 20.50 -21.28
N ALA A 208 -5.91 20.14 -20.69
CA ALA A 208 -4.64 20.85 -20.89
C ALA A 208 -4.19 20.85 -22.36
N ILE A 209 -4.42 19.78 -23.12
CA ILE A 209 -4.13 19.71 -24.58
C ILE A 209 -4.93 20.75 -25.38
N ARG A 210 -6.13 21.13 -24.93
CA ARG A 210 -6.95 22.16 -25.57
C ARG A 210 -6.49 23.59 -25.24
N THR A 211 -5.44 23.73 -24.43
CA THR A 211 -4.89 25.01 -23.97
C THR A 211 -3.40 25.10 -24.28
N ARG A 212 -2.79 26.28 -24.08
CA ARG A 212 -1.33 26.44 -24.18
C ARG A 212 -0.55 25.90 -22.97
N LEU A 213 -1.22 25.30 -21.98
CA LEU A 213 -0.59 24.87 -20.73
C LEU A 213 0.56 23.87 -20.95
N LEU A 214 0.37 22.87 -21.81
CA LEU A 214 1.41 21.85 -22.03
C LEU A 214 2.68 22.43 -22.66
N HIS A 215 2.53 23.41 -23.57
CA HIS A 215 3.66 24.11 -24.17
C HIS A 215 4.42 24.94 -23.14
N ARG A 216 3.70 25.61 -22.22
CA ARG A 216 4.34 26.34 -21.10
C ARG A 216 5.08 25.38 -20.17
N LEU A 217 4.49 24.24 -19.81
CA LEU A 217 5.13 23.24 -18.95
C LEU A 217 6.34 22.59 -19.62
N ALA A 218 6.29 22.37 -20.93
CA ALA A 218 7.44 21.86 -21.69
C ALA A 218 8.61 22.86 -21.70
N ALA A 219 8.34 24.17 -21.66
CA ALA A 219 9.38 25.20 -21.60
C ALA A 219 10.03 25.36 -20.20
N ILE A 220 9.34 24.96 -19.13
CA ILE A 220 9.77 25.18 -17.72
C ILE A 220 10.65 24.03 -17.18
N GLY A 221 10.89 22.96 -17.95
CA GLY A 221 11.70 21.84 -17.47
C GLY A 221 12.33 21.03 -18.59
N THR A 222 13.66 21.03 -18.62
CA THR A 222 14.48 20.31 -19.62
C THR A 222 14.45 18.79 -19.43
N GLY A 223 14.06 18.29 -18.24
CA GLY A 223 14.11 16.85 -17.92
C GLY A 223 15.54 16.29 -17.89
N THR A 224 16.55 17.15 -17.69
CA THR A 224 17.97 16.78 -17.61
C THR A 224 18.41 16.34 -16.21
N TRP A 225 17.61 16.64 -15.18
CA TRP A 225 17.89 16.22 -13.80
C TRP A 225 17.80 14.69 -13.63
N TRP A 226 18.57 14.13 -12.70
CA TRP A 226 18.74 12.67 -12.58
C TRP A 226 17.44 11.87 -12.32
N PRO A 227 16.43 12.36 -11.56
CA PRO A 227 15.17 11.64 -11.39
C PRO A 227 14.39 11.53 -12.70
N ALA A 228 14.55 12.47 -13.63
CA ALA A 228 13.94 12.34 -14.95
C ALA A 228 14.47 11.11 -15.71
N ARG A 229 15.71 10.66 -15.43
CA ARG A 229 16.24 9.40 -15.97
C ARG A 229 15.51 8.18 -15.41
N LEU A 230 15.21 8.19 -14.11
CA LEU A 230 14.38 7.16 -13.49
C LEU A 230 12.97 7.17 -14.08
N GLY A 231 12.36 8.34 -14.25
CA GLY A 231 11.04 8.48 -14.88
C GLY A 231 10.98 8.01 -16.34
N ARG A 232 12.10 8.06 -17.07
CA ARG A 232 12.22 7.50 -18.43
C ARG A 232 12.29 5.97 -18.45
N HIS A 233 12.87 5.36 -17.43
CA HIS A 233 13.00 3.91 -17.27
C HIS A 233 12.13 3.38 -16.12
N SER A 234 10.94 3.97 -15.95
CA SER A 234 10.12 3.79 -14.75
C SER A 234 9.76 2.35 -14.47
N LEU A 235 9.42 1.56 -15.50
CA LEU A 235 9.09 0.14 -15.33
C LEU A 235 10.29 -0.69 -14.86
N ALA A 236 11.49 -0.42 -15.39
CA ALA A 236 12.69 -1.14 -14.99
C ALA A 236 13.04 -0.83 -13.52
N PHE A 237 13.02 0.45 -13.13
CA PHE A 237 13.22 0.83 -11.74
C PHE A 237 12.15 0.20 -10.84
N TYR A 238 10.88 0.27 -11.24
CA TYR A 238 9.77 -0.34 -10.51
C TYR A 238 9.97 -1.85 -10.30
N LEU A 239 10.51 -2.59 -11.26
CA LEU A 239 10.74 -4.03 -11.09
C LEU A 239 11.97 -4.33 -10.21
N VAL A 240 13.02 -3.52 -10.31
CA VAL A 240 14.31 -3.79 -9.66
C VAL A 240 14.36 -3.28 -8.22
N HIS A 241 13.58 -2.26 -7.85
CA HIS A 241 13.70 -1.64 -6.53
C HIS A 241 13.47 -2.66 -5.40
N GLN A 242 12.39 -3.46 -5.44
CA GLN A 242 12.04 -4.34 -4.31
C GLN A 242 13.09 -5.44 -4.06
N PRO A 243 13.56 -6.22 -5.06
CA PRO A 243 14.65 -7.17 -4.82
C PRO A 243 15.94 -6.53 -4.28
N VAL A 244 16.27 -5.32 -4.75
CA VAL A 244 17.45 -4.59 -4.28
C VAL A 244 17.27 -4.13 -2.84
N LEU A 245 16.11 -3.55 -2.49
CA LEU A 245 15.83 -3.06 -1.14
C LEU A 245 15.79 -4.21 -0.13
N ILE A 246 15.15 -5.34 -0.47
CA ILE A 246 15.19 -6.55 0.36
C ILE A 246 16.63 -7.02 0.55
N GLY A 247 17.45 -7.05 -0.51
CA GLY A 247 18.86 -7.43 -0.41
C GLY A 247 19.66 -6.51 0.52
N ILE A 248 19.39 -5.21 0.48
CA ILE A 248 20.01 -4.22 1.38
C ILE A 248 19.55 -4.43 2.82
N ALA A 249 18.24 -4.55 3.06
CA ALA A 249 17.67 -4.73 4.40
C ALA A 249 18.13 -6.04 5.03
N TYR A 250 18.21 -7.12 4.25
CA TYR A 250 18.77 -8.40 4.68
C TYR A 250 20.27 -8.30 4.97
N GLY A 251 21.06 -7.65 4.09
CA GLY A 251 22.48 -7.41 4.36
C GLY A 251 22.70 -6.60 5.65
N LEU A 252 21.84 -5.62 5.91
CA LEU A 252 21.86 -4.84 7.15
C LEU A 252 21.56 -5.71 8.37
N SER A 253 20.59 -6.63 8.30
CA SER A 253 20.23 -7.51 9.43
C SER A 253 21.34 -8.49 9.81
N LEU A 254 22.23 -8.83 8.87
CA LEU A 254 23.43 -9.61 9.15
C LEU A 254 24.53 -8.79 9.86
N LEU A 255 24.63 -7.49 9.57
CA LEU A 255 25.68 -6.62 10.11
C LEU A 255 25.27 -5.95 11.44
N VAL A 256 24.00 -5.59 11.57
CA VAL A 256 23.42 -4.90 12.72
C VAL A 256 22.12 -5.61 13.08
N PRO A 257 22.16 -6.72 13.84
CA PRO A 257 20.96 -7.48 14.14
C PRO A 257 19.84 -6.60 14.73
N PRO A 258 18.57 -6.83 14.34
CA PRO A 258 17.46 -6.08 14.89
C PRO A 258 17.43 -6.24 16.42
N PRO A 259 16.95 -5.21 17.16
CA PRO A 259 16.80 -5.30 18.60
C PRO A 259 15.92 -6.49 18.94
N LYS A 260 16.37 -7.35 19.85
CA LYS A 260 15.54 -8.45 20.35
C LYS A 260 14.33 -7.84 21.07
N PRO A 261 13.11 -8.34 20.84
CA PRO A 261 11.94 -7.91 21.61
C PRO A 261 12.23 -8.06 23.10
N ASP A 262 11.77 -7.11 23.92
CA ASP A 262 11.88 -7.23 25.38
C ASP A 262 11.16 -8.53 25.81
N PRO A 263 11.87 -9.47 26.47
CA PRO A 263 11.27 -10.68 27.04
C PRO A 263 10.03 -10.36 27.89
N ALA A 264 10.05 -9.27 28.65
CA ALA A 264 8.96 -8.87 29.53
C ALA A 264 7.71 -8.45 28.75
N GLU A 265 7.87 -7.54 27.78
CA GLU A 265 6.76 -7.09 26.93
C GLU A 265 6.16 -8.24 26.12
N THR A 266 7.03 -9.12 25.60
CA THR A 266 6.60 -10.30 24.84
C THR A 266 5.73 -11.22 25.69
N TYR A 267 6.17 -11.49 26.93
CA TYR A 267 5.42 -12.31 27.88
C TYR A 267 4.08 -11.69 28.26
N LEU A 268 4.06 -10.40 28.63
CA LEU A 268 2.83 -9.70 28.99
C LEU A 268 1.82 -9.72 27.85
N LYS A 269 2.26 -9.49 26.61
CA LYS A 269 1.39 -9.50 25.44
C LYS A 269 0.76 -10.88 25.22
N GLN A 270 1.57 -11.95 25.30
CA GLN A 270 1.10 -13.32 25.14
C GLN A 270 0.14 -13.73 26.28
N CYS A 271 0.56 -13.53 27.53
CA CYS A 271 -0.24 -13.85 28.71
C CYS A 271 -1.60 -13.14 28.70
N ASN A 272 -1.61 -11.82 28.46
CA ASN A 272 -2.86 -11.05 28.40
C ASN A 272 -3.75 -11.53 27.26
N SER A 273 -3.21 -11.80 26.08
CA SER A 273 -4.02 -12.24 24.93
C SER A 273 -4.78 -13.55 25.19
N THR A 274 -4.15 -14.49 25.91
CA THR A 274 -4.77 -15.76 26.27
C THR A 274 -5.75 -15.60 27.44
N CYS A 275 -5.35 -14.86 28.48
CA CYS A 275 -6.16 -14.70 29.68
C CYS A 275 -7.45 -13.91 29.42
N VAL A 276 -7.38 -12.82 28.63
CA VAL A 276 -8.53 -11.93 28.38
C VAL A 276 -9.70 -12.68 27.75
N MET A 277 -9.41 -13.71 26.94
CA MET A 277 -10.42 -14.57 26.34
C MET A 277 -11.24 -15.37 27.36
N GLN A 278 -10.75 -15.52 28.59
CA GLN A 278 -11.36 -16.36 29.63
C GLN A 278 -11.88 -15.56 30.83
N GLN A 279 -11.13 -14.57 31.31
CA GLN A 279 -11.28 -14.01 32.67
C GLN A 279 -11.54 -12.49 32.71
N GLY A 280 -11.46 -11.78 31.58
CA GLY A 280 -11.67 -10.33 31.49
C GLY A 280 -10.41 -9.47 31.72
N GLU A 281 -10.42 -8.24 31.21
CA GLU A 281 -9.20 -7.44 31.00
C GLU A 281 -8.47 -7.00 32.28
N ALA A 282 -9.21 -6.54 33.30
CA ALA A 282 -8.60 -6.02 34.53
C ALA A 282 -7.87 -7.11 35.33
N LEU A 283 -8.51 -8.28 35.48
CA LEU A 283 -7.97 -9.45 36.19
C LEU A 283 -6.69 -9.96 35.50
N CYS A 284 -6.72 -10.01 34.18
CA CYS A 284 -5.59 -10.52 33.39
C CYS A 284 -4.36 -9.61 33.45
N ARG A 285 -4.56 -8.29 33.44
CA ARG A 285 -3.43 -7.36 33.57
C ARG A 285 -2.70 -7.54 34.90
N SER A 286 -3.43 -7.65 36.01
CA SER A 286 -2.82 -7.89 37.33
C SER A 286 -2.18 -9.27 37.44
N PHE A 287 -2.86 -10.31 36.95
CA PHE A 287 -2.32 -11.68 36.96
C PHE A 287 -1.02 -11.79 36.15
N CYS A 288 -1.03 -11.31 34.90
CA CYS A 288 0.13 -11.39 34.03
C CYS A 288 1.31 -10.53 34.52
N GLN A 289 1.03 -9.43 35.21
CA GLN A 289 2.07 -8.61 35.84
C GLN A 289 2.71 -9.36 37.02
N CYS A 290 1.89 -9.97 37.89
CA CYS A 290 2.39 -10.78 39.01
C CYS A 290 3.26 -11.95 38.53
N THR A 291 2.79 -12.70 37.52
CA THR A 291 3.53 -13.86 37.02
C THR A 291 4.83 -13.44 36.34
N LEU A 292 4.85 -12.31 35.61
CA LEU A 292 6.07 -11.75 35.03
C LEU A 292 7.11 -11.47 36.11
N GLU A 293 6.74 -10.74 37.16
CA GLU A 293 7.65 -10.32 38.23
C GLU A 293 8.28 -11.54 38.93
N LYS A 294 7.47 -12.56 39.25
CA LYS A 294 7.96 -13.79 39.89
C LYS A 294 8.82 -14.64 38.95
N LEU A 295 8.47 -14.74 37.66
CA LEU A 295 9.29 -15.44 36.66
C LEU A 295 10.64 -14.75 36.45
N GLN A 296 10.69 -13.42 36.47
CA GLN A 296 11.94 -12.66 36.40
C GLN A 296 12.78 -12.83 37.66
N ALA A 297 12.16 -12.75 38.84
CA ALA A 297 12.85 -12.94 40.13
C ALA A 297 13.53 -14.32 40.22
N GLN A 298 12.95 -15.35 39.61
CA GLN A 298 13.50 -16.71 39.60
C GLN A 298 14.33 -17.03 38.35
N SER A 299 14.59 -16.06 37.46
CA SER A 299 15.30 -16.26 36.18
C SER A 299 14.68 -17.33 35.27
N LEU A 300 13.36 -17.53 35.36
CA LEU A 300 12.62 -18.54 34.58
C LEU A 300 12.03 -17.99 33.29
N LEU A 301 11.94 -16.66 33.14
CA LEU A 301 11.30 -16.01 31.99
C LEU A 301 11.94 -16.40 30.64
N VAL A 302 13.27 -16.33 30.54
CA VAL A 302 13.99 -16.60 29.28
C VAL A 302 13.94 -18.09 28.91
N PRO A 303 14.22 -19.06 29.81
CA PRO A 303 14.06 -20.48 29.50
C PRO A 303 12.62 -20.87 29.14
N LEU A 304 11.62 -20.25 29.77
CA LEU A 304 10.21 -20.46 29.45
C LEU A 304 9.88 -19.98 28.04
N GLN A 305 10.34 -18.79 27.64
CA GLN A 305 10.15 -18.29 26.27
C GLN A 305 10.96 -19.05 25.22
N ALA A 306 12.07 -19.68 25.61
CA ALA A 306 12.87 -20.55 24.76
C ALA A 306 12.27 -21.96 24.58
N ASN A 307 11.11 -22.25 25.20
CA ASN A 307 10.50 -23.59 25.28
C ASN A 307 11.42 -24.64 25.93
N GLU A 308 12.32 -24.22 26.81
CA GLU A 308 13.14 -25.12 27.63
C GLU A 308 12.38 -25.59 28.89
N ILE A 309 11.34 -24.84 29.28
CA ILE A 309 10.46 -25.16 30.41
C ILE A 309 9.07 -25.51 29.89
N ASP A 310 8.59 -26.70 30.25
CA ASP A 310 7.21 -27.13 30.01
C ASP A 310 6.30 -26.53 31.09
N VAL A 311 5.43 -25.61 30.69
CA VAL A 311 4.54 -24.87 31.60
C VAL A 311 3.66 -25.81 32.42
N GLU A 312 3.23 -26.95 31.85
CA GLU A 312 2.33 -27.90 32.52
C GLU A 312 3.06 -28.82 33.50
N LYS A 313 4.37 -29.03 33.30
CA LYS A 313 5.16 -29.99 34.08
C LYS A 313 6.14 -29.35 35.05
N ASP A 314 6.48 -28.08 34.88
CA ASP A 314 7.41 -27.39 35.77
C ASP A 314 6.66 -26.87 37.02
N GLU A 315 6.94 -27.52 38.15
CA GLU A 315 6.32 -27.19 39.45
C GLU A 315 6.53 -25.72 39.85
N ARG A 316 7.66 -25.09 39.45
CA ARG A 316 7.95 -23.69 39.79
C ARG A 316 6.99 -22.76 39.07
N VAL A 317 6.74 -23.02 37.78
CA VAL A 317 5.81 -22.23 36.97
C VAL A 317 4.37 -22.40 37.45
N GLN A 318 3.98 -23.63 37.79
CA GLN A 318 2.66 -23.92 38.36
C GLN A 318 2.44 -23.24 39.72
N THR A 319 3.47 -23.21 40.56
CA THR A 319 3.43 -22.52 41.85
C THR A 319 3.28 -21.01 41.67
N ILE A 320 4.05 -20.40 40.76
CA ILE A 320 3.93 -18.97 40.43
C ILE A 320 2.52 -18.64 39.93
N ALA A 321 1.96 -19.47 39.04
CA ALA A 321 0.60 -19.28 38.54
C ALA A 321 -0.43 -19.35 39.68
N GLY A 322 -0.33 -20.34 40.57
CA GLY A 322 -1.22 -20.49 41.73
C GLY A 322 -1.16 -19.31 42.70
N GLU A 323 0.05 -18.84 43.04
CA GLU A 323 0.24 -17.66 43.89
C GLU A 323 -0.40 -16.41 43.27
N CYS A 324 -0.14 -16.15 42.00
CA CYS A 324 -0.68 -14.99 41.31
C CYS A 324 -2.20 -15.07 41.08
N SER A 325 -2.78 -16.27 40.94
CA SER A 325 -4.23 -16.44 40.93
C SER A 325 -4.84 -16.06 42.28
N ALA A 326 -4.24 -16.50 43.39
CA ALA A 326 -4.72 -16.18 44.73
C ALA A 326 -4.56 -14.69 45.10
N GLU A 327 -3.51 -14.02 44.61
CA GLU A 327 -3.30 -12.59 44.82
C GLU A 327 -4.32 -11.70 44.08
N VAL A 328 -4.93 -12.22 43.02
CA VAL A 328 -5.79 -11.46 42.10
C VAL A 328 -7.29 -11.77 42.29
N GLU A 329 -7.65 -12.86 42.96
CA GLU A 329 -9.04 -13.14 43.34
C GLU A 329 -9.58 -12.07 44.31
N PRO A 330 -10.77 -11.48 44.04
CA PRO A 330 -11.43 -10.62 45.01
C PRO A 330 -11.83 -11.45 46.24
N ALA A 331 -11.59 -10.90 47.43
CA ALA A 331 -12.02 -11.51 48.69
C ALA A 331 -13.49 -11.97 48.59
N PRO A 332 -13.83 -13.19 49.07
CA PRO A 332 -15.18 -13.71 48.93
C PRO A 332 -16.18 -12.74 49.55
N GLN A 333 -17.17 -12.32 48.77
CA GLN A 333 -18.32 -11.59 49.29
C GLN A 333 -18.99 -12.51 50.32
N SER A 334 -18.92 -12.09 51.58
CA SER A 334 -19.59 -12.74 52.71
C SER A 334 -21.06 -13.00 52.34
N PRO A 335 -21.54 -14.25 52.41
CA PRO A 335 -22.95 -14.53 52.16
C PRO A 335 -23.79 -13.75 53.18
N GLN A 336 -24.73 -12.94 52.68
CA GLN A 336 -25.74 -12.25 53.48
C GLN A 336 -26.74 -13.23 54.09
#